data_AF-A0A0F0CLX2-F1
#
_entry.id   AF-A0A0F0CLX2-F1
#
_cell.length_a   1.000
_cell.length_b   1.000
_cell.length_c   1.000
_cell.angle_alpha   90.00
_cell.angle_beta   90.00
_cell.angle_gamma   90.00
#
_symmetry.space_group_name_H-M   'P 1'
#
loop_
_entity.id
_entity.type
_entity.pdbx_description
1 polymer ?
#
loop_
_entity_poly.entity_id
_entity_poly.type
_entity_poly.pdbx_seq_one_letter_code
_entity_poly.pdbx_strand_id
1 'polypeptide(L)' 'MDINPINVNGYDTYYVDQPDCQNPHLIIAIPPNAGKDISKLCGSIVANHLITQIDYQMIDGTRFIMAYY' A
#
# COMPACT_ATOMS: atom_id res chain seq x y z
N MET A 1 14.78 -4.95 2.89
CA MET A 1 13.46 -4.39 2.55
C MET A 1 13.70 -2.96 2.17
N ASP A 2 13.49 -2.63 0.91
CA ASP A 2 13.72 -1.27 0.42
C ASP A 2 12.42 -0.47 0.55
N ILE A 3 12.52 0.69 1.18
CA ILE A 3 11.42 1.64 1.33
C ILE A 3 11.44 2.53 0.09
N ASN A 4 10.39 2.46 -0.71
CA ASN A 4 10.31 3.15 -2.00
C ASN A 4 9.22 4.24 -1.95
N PRO A 5 9.49 5.46 -2.42
CA PRO A 5 8.48 6.51 -2.49
C PRO A 5 7.43 6.19 -3.56
N ILE A 6 6.19 6.57 -3.31
CA ILE A 6 5.08 6.40 -4.25
C ILE A 6 4.01 7.47 -4.04
N ASN A 7 3.35 7.89 -5.12
CA ASN A 7 2.13 8.68 -5.03
C ASN A 7 0.92 7.75 -5.21
N VAL A 8 0.02 7.75 -4.22
CA VAL A 8 -1.18 6.91 -4.21
C VAL A 8 -2.40 7.80 -4.04
N ASN A 9 -3.24 7.88 -5.07
CA ASN A 9 -4.45 8.72 -5.09
C ASN A 9 -4.20 10.17 -4.67
N GLY A 10 -3.05 10.74 -5.04
CA GLY A 10 -2.67 12.13 -4.72
C GLY A 10 -1.93 12.30 -3.39
N TYR A 11 -1.71 11.22 -2.63
CA TYR A 11 -0.91 11.26 -1.39
C TYR A 11 0.50 10.73 -1.64
N ASP A 12 1.50 11.56 -1.35
CA ASP A 12 2.89 11.13 -1.31
C ASP A 12 3.12 10.28 -0.06
N THR A 13 3.60 9.06 -0.27
CA THR A 13 3.86 8.09 0.80
C THR A 13 4.98 7.13 0.39
N TYR A 14 5.13 6.04 1.13
CA TYR A 14 6.13 5.01 0.89
C TYR A 14 5.48 3.63 0.85
N TYR A 15 6.11 2.72 0.12
CA TYR A 15 5.77 1.32 0.13
C TYR A 15 7.00 0.42 0.30
N VAL A 16 6.75 -0.80 0.78
CA VAL A 16 7.70 -1.92 0.75
C VAL A 16 7.07 -3.03 -0.08
N ASP A 17 7.83 -3.59 -1.02
CA ASP A 17 7.40 -4.74 -1.81
C ASP A 17 7.73 -6.05 -1.06
N GLN A 18 6.79 -7.01 -1.07
CA GLN A 18 6.94 -8.34 -0.45
C GLN A 18 6.63 -9.46 -1.48
N PRO A 19 7.45 -9.62 -2.53
CA PRO A 19 7.16 -10.55 -3.63
C PRO A 19 7.34 -12.03 -3.24
N ASP A 20 8.20 -12.34 -2.26
CA ASP A 20 8.60 -13.71 -1.90
C ASP A 20 7.77 -14.31 -0.73
N CYS A 21 6.57 -13.79 -0.45
CA CYS A 21 5.70 -14.32 0.60
C CYS A 21 4.51 -15.12 0.02
N GLN A 22 3.77 -15.85 0.88
CA GLN A 22 2.66 -16.71 0.44
C GLN A 22 1.58 -15.95 -0.36
N ASN A 23 1.37 -14.68 -0.01
CA ASN A 23 0.44 -13.77 -0.68
C ASN A 23 1.19 -12.47 -1.02
N PRO A 24 1.84 -12.38 -2.20
CA PRO A 24 2.59 -11.19 -2.60
C PRO A 24 1.77 -9.90 -2.45
N HIS A 25 2.38 -8.88 -1.85
CA HIS A 25 1.69 -7.63 -1.56
C HIS A 25 2.65 -6.47 -1.38
N LEU A 26 2.11 -5.26 -1.56
CA LEU A 26 2.75 -4.01 -1.17
C LEU A 26 2.28 -3.64 0.23
N ILE A 27 3.21 -3.24 1.08
CA ILE A 27 2.91 -2.60 2.36
C ILE A 27 3.02 -1.09 2.14
N ILE A 28 1.89 -0.40 2.05
CA ILE A 28 1.83 1.04 1.76
C ILE A 28 1.51 1.79 3.04
N ALA A 29 2.36 2.74 3.45
CA ALA A 29 2.07 3.57 4.62
C ALA A 29 0.88 4.51 4.34
N ILE A 30 -0.01 4.69 5.32
CA ILE A 30 -1.13 5.63 5.24
C ILE A 30 -0.72 6.94 5.95
N PRO A 31 -0.51 8.04 5.20
CA PRO A 31 -0.21 9.33 5.79
C PRO A 31 -1.30 9.78 6.80
N PRO A 32 -0.96 10.53 7.85
CA PRO A 32 -1.93 11.00 8.85
C PRO A 32 -3.05 11.87 8.26
N ASN A 33 -2.76 12.61 7.20
CA ASN A 33 -3.70 13.48 6.48
C ASN A 33 -4.53 12.76 5.42
N ALA A 34 -4.32 11.45 5.20
CA ALA A 34 -5.02 10.72 4.16
C ALA A 34 -6.47 10.43 4.52
N GLY A 35 -7.37 10.71 3.57
CA GLY A 35 -8.77 10.30 3.63
C GLY A 35 -8.96 8.82 3.29
N LYS A 36 -10.22 8.36 3.32
CA LYS A 36 -10.58 6.96 2.96
C LYS A 36 -10.33 6.64 1.49
N ASP A 37 -10.14 7.66 0.66
CA ASP A 37 -9.89 7.52 -0.77
C ASP A 37 -8.51 6.94 -1.08
N ILE A 38 -7.53 7.06 -0.18
CA ILE A 38 -6.20 6.43 -0.36
C ILE A 38 -6.27 4.91 -0.54
N SER A 39 -7.33 4.27 -0.03
CA SER A 39 -7.51 2.83 -0.13
C SER A 39 -8.25 2.36 -1.39
N LYS A 40 -8.63 3.27 -2.30
CA LYS A 40 -9.28 2.90 -3.57
C LYS A 40 -8.23 2.40 -4.57
N LEU A 41 -7.65 1.22 -4.30
CA LEU A 41 -6.54 0.66 -5.07
C LEU A 41 -6.91 -0.60 -5.87
N CYS A 42 -7.89 -1.38 -5.42
CA CYS A 42 -8.36 -2.56 -6.15
C CYS A 42 -8.74 -2.18 -7.59
N GLY A 43 -8.23 -2.94 -8.57
CA GLY A 43 -8.41 -2.70 -10.00
C GLY A 43 -7.48 -1.63 -10.59
N SER A 44 -6.57 -1.06 -9.80
CA SER A 44 -5.57 -0.09 -10.27
C SER A 44 -4.17 -0.70 -10.30
N ILE A 45 -3.29 -0.12 -11.12
CA ILE A 45 -1.86 -0.46 -11.13
C ILE A 45 -1.14 0.44 -10.12
N VAL A 46 -0.45 -0.18 -9.16
CA VAL A 46 0.34 0.51 -8.12
C VAL A 46 1.72 -0.14 -8.08
N ALA A 47 2.79 0.66 -8.16
CA ALA A 47 4.17 0.16 -8.19
C ALA A 47 4.42 -0.96 -9.25
N ASN A 48 3.82 -0.83 -10.44
CA ASN A 48 3.84 -1.83 -11.52
C ASN A 48 3.08 -3.14 -11.27
N HIS A 49 2.27 -3.22 -10.21
CA HIS A 49 1.46 -4.40 -9.88
C HIS A 49 -0.04 -4.10 -9.97
N LEU A 50 -0.83 -5.04 -10.49
CA LEU A 50 -2.29 -4.92 -10.54
C LEU A 50 -2.87 -5.33 -9.19
N ILE A 51 -3.42 -4.37 -8.44
CA ILE A 51 -3.95 -4.65 -7.10
C ILE A 51 -5.31 -5.34 -7.22
N THR A 52 -5.45 -6.51 -6.59
CA THR A 52 -6.68 -7.31 -6.61
C THR A 52 -7.44 -7.24 -5.29
N GLN A 53 -6.73 -7.09 -4.17
CA GLN A 53 -7.30 -7.02 -2.83
C GLN A 53 -6.53 -6.01 -1.97
N ILE A 54 -7.23 -5.39 -1.02
CA ILE A 54 -6.62 -4.59 0.03
C ILE A 54 -7.04 -5.08 1.41
N ASP A 55 -6.13 -4.96 2.37
CA ASP A 55 -6.40 -5.11 3.79
C ASP A 55 -5.66 -4.03 4.58
N TYR A 56 -5.88 -3.95 5.89
CA TYR A 56 -5.29 -2.92 6.75
C TYR A 56 -4.51 -3.52 7.91
N GLN A 57 -3.37 -2.90 8.21
CA GLN A 57 -2.58 -3.26 9.37
C GLN A 57 -2.22 -2.01 10.18
N MET A 58 -2.15 -2.15 11.49
CA MET A 58 -1.65 -1.12 12.39
C MET A 58 -0.46 -1.68 13.18
N ILE A 59 0.67 -0.97 13.14
CA ILE A 59 1.89 -1.31 13.88
C ILE A 59 2.33 -0.05 14.61
N ASP A 60 2.42 -0.12 15.94
CA ASP A 60 2.82 0.99 16.82
C ASP A 60 2.09 2.32 16.52
N GLY A 61 0.78 2.23 16.24
CA GLY A 61 -0.07 3.38 15.92
C GLY A 61 0.05 3.91 14.49
N THR A 62 0.97 3.37 13.69
CA THR A 62 1.09 3.67 12.26
C THR A 62 0.19 2.74 11.46
N ARG A 63 -0.54 3.29 10.48
CA ARG A 63 -1.49 2.55 9.66
C ARG A 63 -0.88 2.22 8.29
N PHE A 64 -1.15 1.02 7.81
CA PHE A 64 -0.67 0.50 6.53
C PHE A 64 -1.83 -0.12 5.74
N ILE A 65 -1.73 -0.03 4.42
CA ILE A 65 -2.53 -0.82 3.48
C ILE A 65 -1.66 -2.01 3.06
N MET A 66 -2.22 -3.20 3.13
CA MET A 66 -1.69 -4.41 2.51
C MET A 66 -2.36 -4.56 1.15
N ALA A 67 -1.67 -4.22 0.06
CA ALA A 67 -2.22 -4.26 -1.30
C ALA A 67 -1.71 -5.49 -2.04
N TYR A 68 -2.55 -6.51 -2.15
CA TYR A 68 -2.23 -7.80 -2.78
C TYR A 68 -2.40 -7.72 -4.29
N TYR A 69 -1.49 -8.38 -5.03
CA TYR A 69 -1.45 -8.38 -6.49
C TYR A 69 -1.28 -9.77 -7.08
#